data_AF-A0A3D2GNM6-F1
#
_entry.id   AF-A0A3D2GNM6-F1
#
_cell.length_a   1.000
_cell.length_b   1.000
_cell.length_c   1.000
_cell.angle_alpha   90.00
_cell.angle_beta   90.00
_cell.angle_gamma   90.00
#
_symmetry.space_group_name_H-M   'P 1'
#
loop_
_entity.id
_entity.type
_entity.pdbx_description
1 polymer ?
#
loop_
_entity_poly.entity_id
_entity_poly.type
_entity_poly.pdbx_seq_one_letter_code
_entity_poly.pdbx_strand_id
1 'polypeptide(L)'
;AAEASPVARPDFLQGWFGLVLDILVLDLAIYWWHRLNHEIQFLWRFHEIHHMDERLDTTSAVRFHVGEVVLSAAVRVIPILALGIPMSSVLAFELLVLLSAIFHHSNIALPDRVERALSRIIITPSIHWVHHHAIRSDTDSNYGTILSIWDPIFGTRSKTARLPDMRIGVEGLRDQSLSRLLVRPFRRRLKNN
;
A
#
# COMPACT_ATOMS: atom_id res chain seq x y z
N ALA A 1 20.21 25.84 -6.98
CA ALA A 1 21.29 25.02 -7.56
C ALA A 1 20.79 23.60 -7.61
N ALA A 2 20.67 22.99 -8.79
CA ALA A 2 20.31 21.58 -8.90
C ALA A 2 21.55 20.77 -8.50
N GLU A 3 21.56 20.21 -7.29
CA GLU A 3 22.56 19.22 -6.92
C GLU A 3 22.44 18.04 -7.89
N ALA A 4 23.47 17.85 -8.70
CA ALA A 4 23.57 16.70 -9.57
C ALA A 4 23.63 15.45 -8.68
N SER A 5 22.63 14.57 -8.82
CA SER A 5 22.70 13.24 -8.24
C SER A 5 23.99 12.56 -8.72
N PRO A 6 24.78 11.91 -7.84
CA PRO A 6 26.10 11.37 -8.17
C PRO A 6 26.06 10.22 -9.19
N VAL A 7 24.87 9.75 -9.57
CA VAL A 7 24.66 8.73 -10.58
C VAL A 7 24.31 9.40 -11.90
N ALA A 8 25.20 9.29 -12.89
CA ALA A 8 24.91 9.74 -14.25
C ALA A 8 23.74 8.93 -14.82
N ARG A 9 22.57 9.56 -14.92
CA ARG A 9 21.35 8.94 -15.44
C ARG A 9 21.39 8.89 -16.97
N PRO A 10 21.24 7.71 -17.60
CA PRO A 10 21.24 7.59 -19.06
C PRO A 10 20.19 8.49 -19.74
N ASP A 11 20.53 9.04 -20.91
CA ASP A 11 19.65 9.97 -21.63
C ASP A 11 18.31 9.37 -22.05
N PHE A 12 18.27 8.07 -22.36
CA PHE A 12 17.02 7.39 -22.71
C PHE A 12 16.04 7.27 -21.53
N LEU A 13 16.50 7.48 -20.28
CA LEU A 13 15.67 7.54 -19.07
C LEU A 13 15.22 8.97 -18.74
N GLN A 14 15.37 9.91 -19.67
CA GLN A 14 14.81 11.26 -19.56
C GLN A 14 13.40 11.32 -20.17
N GLY A 15 12.64 12.35 -19.80
CA GLY A 15 11.30 12.59 -20.33
C GLY A 15 10.24 11.56 -19.89
N TRP A 16 9.19 11.42 -20.72
CA TRP A 16 8.01 10.62 -20.38
C TRP A 16 8.29 9.13 -20.19
N PHE A 17 9.21 8.55 -20.97
CA PHE A 17 9.58 7.15 -20.83
C PHE A 17 10.25 6.89 -19.47
N GLY A 18 11.21 7.75 -19.10
CA GLY A 18 11.85 7.71 -17.79
C GLY A 18 10.86 7.83 -16.65
N LEU A 19 9.93 8.79 -16.74
CA LEU A 19 8.89 8.99 -15.73
C LEU A 19 8.02 7.73 -15.53
N VAL A 20 7.55 7.12 -16.62
CA VAL A 20 6.74 5.89 -16.54
C VAL A 20 7.54 4.76 -15.91
N LEU A 21 8.80 4.58 -16.31
CA LEU A 21 9.65 3.55 -15.72
C LEU A 21 9.92 3.79 -14.23
N ASP A 22 10.20 5.05 -13.83
CA ASP A 22 10.40 5.42 -12.43
C ASP A 22 9.16 5.08 -11.59
N ILE A 23 7.96 5.42 -12.09
CA ILE A 23 6.68 5.10 -11.43
C ILE A 23 6.52 3.59 -11.29
N LEU A 24 6.82 2.81 -12.34
CA LEU A 24 6.72 1.34 -12.28
C LEU A 24 7.68 0.73 -11.25
N VAL A 25 8.92 1.23 -11.19
CA VAL A 25 9.92 0.77 -10.21
C VAL A 25 9.49 1.12 -8.78
N LEU A 26 9.00 2.34 -8.56
CA LEU A 26 8.54 2.78 -7.24
C LEU A 26 7.25 2.06 -6.81
N ASP A 27 6.33 1.80 -7.73
CA ASP A 27 5.09 1.03 -7.45
C ASP A 27 5.41 -0.46 -7.17
N LEU A 28 6.42 -1.02 -7.83
CA LEU A 28 6.93 -2.35 -7.48
C LEU A 28 7.60 -2.37 -6.11
N ALA A 29 8.36 -1.32 -5.76
CA ALA A 29 9.00 -1.20 -4.45
C ALA A 29 7.97 -1.08 -3.32
N ILE A 30 6.88 -0.30 -3.52
CA ILE A 30 5.81 -0.19 -2.52
C ILE A 30 4.98 -1.47 -2.42
N TYR A 31 4.76 -2.20 -3.52
CA TYR A 31 4.15 -3.54 -3.50
C TYR A 31 4.92 -4.49 -2.57
N TRP A 32 6.25 -4.57 -2.73
CA TRP A 32 7.07 -5.42 -1.87
C TRP A 32 7.11 -4.93 -0.43
N TRP A 33 7.21 -3.62 -0.20
CA TRP A 33 7.11 -3.06 1.14
C TRP A 33 5.80 -3.46 1.83
N HIS A 34 4.68 -3.33 1.13
CA HIS A 34 3.37 -3.69 1.63
C HIS A 34 3.26 -5.18 1.95
N ARG A 35 3.69 -6.04 1.03
CA ARG A 35 3.75 -7.49 1.28
C ARG A 35 4.61 -7.85 2.49
N LEU A 36 5.79 -7.23 2.63
CA LEU A 36 6.67 -7.45 3.78
C LEU A 36 6.03 -6.99 5.10
N ASN A 37 5.19 -5.94 5.09
CA ASN A 37 4.41 -5.55 6.27
C ASN A 37 3.45 -6.65 6.74
N HIS A 38 2.94 -7.50 5.83
CA HIS A 38 2.06 -8.62 6.20
C HIS A 38 2.84 -9.88 6.58
N GLU A 39 3.95 -10.16 5.88
CA GLU A 39 4.70 -11.40 6.07
C GLU A 39 5.68 -11.32 7.27
N ILE A 40 6.21 -10.14 7.61
CA ILE A 40 7.14 -9.96 8.72
C ILE A 40 6.38 -9.44 9.94
N GLN A 41 6.27 -10.29 10.98
CA GLN A 41 5.54 -9.99 12.21
C GLN A 41 5.97 -8.68 12.90
N PHE A 42 7.24 -8.28 12.80
CA PHE A 42 7.69 -6.99 13.35
C PHE A 42 7.09 -5.80 12.60
N LEU A 43 7.07 -5.85 11.28
CA LEU A 43 6.52 -4.79 10.43
C LEU A 43 4.98 -4.74 10.53
N TRP A 44 4.34 -5.91 10.60
CA TRP A 44 2.89 -6.03 10.82
C TRP A 44 2.41 -5.28 12.07
N ARG A 45 3.23 -5.19 13.13
CA ARG A 45 2.84 -4.46 14.35
C ARG A 45 2.59 -2.97 14.11
N PHE A 46 3.24 -2.41 13.10
CA PHE A 46 3.02 -1.03 12.68
C PHE A 46 1.86 -0.95 11.69
N HIS A 47 1.87 -1.84 10.69
CA HIS A 47 0.88 -1.85 9.62
C HIS A 47 -0.53 -2.27 10.06
N GLU A 48 -0.66 -3.12 11.07
CA GLU A 48 -1.98 -3.51 11.60
C GLU A 48 -2.80 -2.31 12.08
N ILE A 49 -2.16 -1.18 12.44
CA ILE A 49 -2.86 0.03 12.88
C ILE A 49 -3.70 0.63 11.74
N HIS A 50 -3.21 0.50 10.51
CA HIS A 50 -3.94 0.84 9.30
C HIS A 50 -5.17 -0.06 9.14
N HIS A 51 -4.98 -1.38 9.28
CA HIS A 51 -6.05 -2.38 9.21
C HIS A 51 -7.01 -2.40 10.40
N MET A 52 -6.64 -1.77 11.53
CA MET A 52 -7.47 -1.74 12.73
C MET A 52 -8.69 -0.82 12.60
N ASP A 53 -8.73 0.01 11.56
CA ASP A 53 -9.94 0.77 11.24
C ASP A 53 -11.08 -0.21 10.96
N GLU A 54 -12.21 -0.07 11.65
CA GLU A 54 -13.39 -0.92 11.40
C GLU A 54 -14.35 -0.26 10.38
N ARG A 55 -13.97 0.89 9.82
CA ARG A 55 -14.72 1.64 8.81
C ARG A 55 -13.80 2.10 7.69
N LEU A 56 -13.75 1.32 6.61
CA LEU A 56 -12.95 1.69 5.44
C LEU A 56 -13.58 2.87 4.68
N ASP A 57 -12.94 4.02 4.78
CA ASP A 57 -13.25 5.20 3.98
C ASP A 57 -11.98 5.97 3.58
N THR A 58 -12.13 7.08 2.86
CA THR A 58 -11.00 7.87 2.37
C THR A 58 -10.08 8.39 3.49
N THR A 59 -10.53 8.51 4.74
CA THR A 59 -9.67 8.90 5.86
C THR A 59 -8.73 7.77 6.29
N SER A 60 -9.12 6.51 6.09
CA SER A 60 -8.26 5.34 6.34
C SER A 60 -7.01 5.36 5.46
N ALA A 61 -7.06 6.01 4.29
CA ALA A 61 -5.94 6.18 3.35
C ALA A 61 -4.71 6.87 3.92
N VAL A 62 -4.84 7.57 5.06
CA VAL A 62 -3.72 8.25 5.74
C VAL A 62 -3.54 7.78 7.19
N ARG A 63 -4.27 6.74 7.59
CA ARG A 63 -4.25 6.21 8.96
C ARG A 63 -3.10 5.22 9.14
N PHE A 64 -1.87 5.74 9.18
CA PHE A 64 -0.66 4.94 9.38
C PHE A 64 0.05 5.31 10.67
N HIS A 65 0.77 4.35 11.24
CA HIS A 65 1.69 4.66 12.33
C HIS A 65 2.92 5.39 11.81
N VAL A 66 3.38 6.43 12.52
CA VAL A 66 4.55 7.25 12.11
C VAL A 66 5.78 6.40 11.81
N GLY A 67 6.04 5.37 12.63
CA GLY A 67 7.12 4.42 12.41
C GLY A 67 7.05 3.68 11.07
N GLU A 68 5.84 3.33 10.60
CA GLU A 68 5.67 2.72 9.28
C GLU A 68 5.98 3.71 8.17
N VAL A 69 5.49 4.95 8.29
CA VAL A 69 5.74 6.02 7.30
C VAL A 69 7.25 6.25 7.14
N VAL A 70 7.98 6.33 8.26
CA VAL A 70 9.45 6.49 8.27
C VAL A 70 10.16 5.29 7.63
N LEU A 71 9.78 4.06 8.00
CA LEU A 71 10.41 2.87 7.43
C LEU A 71 10.12 2.73 5.93
N SER A 72 8.88 3.02 5.51
CA SER A 72 8.46 3.04 4.12
C SER A 72 9.27 4.06 3.30
N ALA A 73 9.49 5.26 3.84
CA ALA A 73 10.33 6.27 3.20
C ALA A 73 11.79 5.79 3.08
N ALA A 74 12.35 5.19 4.13
CA ALA A 74 13.71 4.66 4.12
C ALA A 74 13.90 3.58 3.04
N VAL A 75 12.93 2.67 2.88
CA VAL A 75 12.97 1.64 1.83
C VAL A 75 12.85 2.26 0.43
N ARG A 76 11.95 3.24 0.23
CA ARG A 76 11.76 3.91 -1.08
C ARG A 76 12.97 4.75 -1.50
N VAL A 77 13.72 5.31 -0.56
CA VAL A 77 14.96 6.05 -0.86
C VAL A 77 16.01 5.18 -1.56
N ILE A 78 16.03 3.87 -1.30
CA ILE A 78 17.00 2.93 -1.89
C ILE A 78 16.96 2.95 -3.43
N PRO A 79 15.84 2.62 -4.11
CA PRO A 79 15.78 2.68 -5.57
C PRO A 79 15.94 4.12 -6.10
N ILE A 80 15.48 5.14 -5.36
CA ILE A 80 15.63 6.54 -5.76
C ILE A 80 17.11 6.92 -5.90
N LEU A 81 17.92 6.62 -4.89
CA LEU A 81 19.35 6.92 -4.91
C LEU A 81 20.11 6.01 -5.87
N ALA A 82 19.79 4.71 -5.89
CA ALA A 82 20.48 3.74 -6.73
C ALA A 82 20.31 4.01 -8.24
N LEU A 83 19.13 4.49 -8.65
CA LEU A 83 18.80 4.74 -10.07
C LEU A 83 18.86 6.24 -10.44
N GLY A 84 19.18 7.11 -9.48
CA GLY A 84 19.14 8.56 -9.69
C GLY A 84 17.76 9.05 -10.13
N ILE A 85 16.69 8.59 -9.47
CA ILE A 85 15.31 9.01 -9.79
C ILE A 85 15.15 10.51 -9.51
N PRO A 86 14.78 11.33 -10.50
CA PRO A 86 14.65 12.77 -10.30
C PRO A 86 13.48 13.07 -9.37
N MET A 87 13.61 14.16 -8.59
CA MET A 87 12.58 14.58 -7.63
C MET A 87 11.20 14.76 -8.27
N SER A 88 11.14 15.19 -9.55
CA SER A 88 9.88 15.30 -10.29
C SER A 88 9.14 13.97 -10.43
N SER A 89 9.86 12.87 -10.70
CA SER A 89 9.26 11.53 -10.78
C SER A 89 8.80 11.04 -9.42
N VAL A 90 9.58 11.32 -8.36
CA VAL A 90 9.18 11.00 -6.97
C VAL A 90 7.90 11.75 -6.60
N LEU A 91 7.81 13.05 -6.87
CA LEU A 91 6.61 13.85 -6.58
C LEU A 91 5.39 13.38 -7.37
N ALA A 92 5.56 13.03 -8.65
CA ALA A 92 4.49 12.47 -9.47
C ALA A 92 4.02 11.11 -8.91
N PHE A 93 4.96 10.26 -8.49
CA PHE A 93 4.64 8.98 -7.86
C PHE A 93 3.89 9.15 -6.54
N GLU A 94 4.35 10.01 -5.63
CA GLU A 94 3.67 10.25 -4.34
C GLU A 94 2.27 10.82 -4.53
N LEU A 95 2.07 11.69 -5.53
CA LEU A 95 0.73 12.17 -5.90
C LEU A 95 -0.17 11.01 -6.39
N LEU A 96 0.35 10.13 -7.24
CA LEU A 96 -0.39 8.95 -7.71
C LEU A 96 -0.72 8.00 -6.56
N VAL A 97 0.23 7.73 -5.65
CA VAL A 97 -0.02 6.93 -4.44
C VAL A 97 -1.13 7.55 -3.61
N LEU A 98 -1.11 8.86 -3.36
CA LEU A 98 -2.16 9.54 -2.59
C LEU A 98 -3.53 9.43 -3.26
N LEU A 99 -3.62 9.65 -4.58
CA LEU A 99 -4.87 9.55 -5.32
C LEU A 99 -5.40 8.11 -5.35
N SER A 100 -4.52 7.14 -5.56
CA SER A 100 -4.86 5.72 -5.47
C SER A 100 -5.32 5.35 -4.06
N ALA A 101 -4.61 5.81 -3.03
CA ALA A 101 -4.95 5.64 -1.62
C ALA A 101 -6.36 6.15 -1.29
N ILE A 102 -6.68 7.37 -1.73
CA ILE A 102 -8.02 7.93 -1.57
C ILE A 102 -9.08 7.08 -2.28
N PHE A 103 -8.78 6.63 -3.51
CA PHE A 103 -9.70 5.89 -4.34
C PHE A 103 -9.99 4.48 -3.79
N HIS A 104 -8.97 3.66 -3.58
CA HIS A 104 -9.18 2.26 -3.18
C HIS A 104 -9.59 2.08 -1.72
N HIS A 105 -9.43 3.09 -0.85
CA HIS A 105 -10.05 3.11 0.48
C HIS A 105 -11.46 3.68 0.49
N SER A 106 -11.93 4.27 -0.62
CA SER A 106 -13.28 4.84 -0.66
C SER A 106 -14.35 3.76 -0.48
N ASN A 107 -15.46 4.12 0.16
CA ASN A 107 -16.63 3.25 0.24
C ASN A 107 -17.52 3.33 -1.03
N ILE A 108 -16.89 3.42 -2.20
CA ILE A 108 -17.58 3.48 -3.49
C ILE A 108 -17.80 2.06 -4.01
N ALA A 109 -19.02 1.77 -4.45
CA ALA A 109 -19.34 0.58 -5.22
C ALA A 109 -19.31 0.93 -6.72
N LEU A 110 -18.36 0.36 -7.45
CA LEU A 110 -18.26 0.54 -8.89
C LEU A 110 -19.27 -0.38 -9.62
N PRO A 111 -19.86 0.04 -10.74
CA PRO A 111 -20.65 -0.85 -11.59
C PRO A 111 -19.80 -2.04 -12.07
N ASP A 112 -20.37 -3.25 -12.11
CA ASP A 112 -19.61 -4.48 -12.40
C ASP A 112 -18.75 -4.45 -13.67
N ARG A 113 -19.23 -3.78 -14.73
CA ARG A 113 -18.48 -3.64 -15.99
C ARG A 113 -17.21 -2.81 -15.79
N VAL A 114 -17.32 -1.74 -15.01
CA VAL A 114 -16.21 -0.84 -14.68
C VAL A 114 -15.23 -1.55 -13.74
N GLU A 115 -15.74 -2.22 -12.70
CA GLU A 115 -14.93 -3.00 -11.77
C GLU A 115 -14.09 -4.06 -12.52
N ARG A 116 -14.71 -4.86 -13.40
CA ARG A 116 -13.99 -5.89 -14.18
C ARG A 116 -12.92 -5.34 -15.11
N ALA A 117 -13.09 -4.11 -15.60
CA ALA A 117 -12.12 -3.48 -16.48
C ALA A 117 -10.97 -2.86 -15.68
N LEU A 118 -11.29 -2.06 -14.66
CA LEU A 118 -10.30 -1.32 -13.85
C LEU A 118 -9.45 -2.25 -12.99
N SER A 119 -10.05 -3.27 -12.37
CA SER A 119 -9.39 -4.23 -11.47
C SER A 119 -8.27 -5.06 -12.11
N ARG A 120 -8.08 -4.96 -13.43
CA ARG A 120 -6.97 -5.57 -14.18
C ARG A 120 -5.72 -4.72 -14.18
N ILE A 121 -5.85 -3.41 -13.97
CA ILE A 121 -4.77 -2.44 -14.12
C ILE A 121 -4.53 -1.69 -12.82
N ILE A 122 -5.58 -1.23 -12.14
CA ILE A 122 -5.49 -0.45 -10.89
C ILE A 122 -6.16 -1.16 -9.73
N ILE A 123 -5.74 -0.84 -8.51
CA ILE A 123 -6.41 -1.30 -7.31
C ILE A 123 -7.74 -0.57 -7.15
N THR A 124 -8.82 -1.32 -7.06
CA THR A 124 -10.19 -0.81 -6.91
C THR A 124 -10.63 -0.87 -5.44
N PRO A 125 -11.70 -0.14 -5.06
CA PRO A 125 -12.32 -0.29 -3.75
C PRO A 125 -12.68 -1.74 -3.41
N SER A 126 -13.10 -2.55 -4.38
CA SER A 126 -13.46 -3.95 -4.15
C SER A 126 -12.24 -4.81 -3.81
N ILE A 127 -11.15 -4.67 -4.57
CA ILE A 127 -9.88 -5.39 -4.30
C ILE A 127 -9.37 -5.06 -2.90
N HIS A 128 -9.33 -3.77 -2.58
CA HIS A 128 -8.74 -3.29 -1.33
C HIS A 128 -9.62 -3.55 -0.10
N TRP A 129 -10.94 -3.62 -0.29
CA TRP A 129 -11.85 -4.07 0.78
C TRP A 129 -11.56 -5.52 1.21
N VAL A 130 -11.28 -6.41 0.26
CA VAL A 130 -10.89 -7.80 0.57
C VAL A 130 -9.57 -7.84 1.33
N HIS A 131 -8.62 -7.00 0.94
CA HIS A 131 -7.35 -6.83 1.66
C HIS A 131 -7.54 -6.27 3.09
N HIS A 132 -8.55 -5.44 3.31
CA HIS A 132 -8.91 -4.94 4.63
C HIS A 132 -9.90 -5.84 5.39
N HIS A 133 -10.30 -6.98 4.82
CA HIS A 133 -11.22 -7.91 5.45
C HIS A 133 -10.66 -8.39 6.80
N ALA A 134 -11.52 -8.54 7.80
CA ALA A 134 -11.13 -8.94 9.14
C ALA A 134 -10.61 -10.38 9.25
N ILE A 135 -10.77 -11.21 8.21
CA ILE A 135 -10.25 -12.58 8.18
C ILE A 135 -8.87 -12.57 7.54
N ARG A 136 -7.87 -13.05 8.28
CA ARG A 136 -6.46 -12.99 7.88
C ARG A 136 -6.16 -13.64 6.52
N SER A 137 -6.86 -14.72 6.18
CA SER A 137 -6.68 -15.40 4.88
C SER A 137 -7.05 -14.52 3.69
N ASP A 138 -7.92 -13.53 3.89
CA ASP A 138 -8.22 -12.51 2.88
C ASP A 138 -7.30 -11.29 3.03
N THR A 139 -7.00 -10.88 4.26
CA THR A 139 -6.09 -9.76 4.55
C THR A 139 -4.72 -9.92 3.90
N ASP A 140 -4.14 -11.12 3.99
CA ASP A 140 -2.81 -11.44 3.48
C ASP A 140 -2.85 -11.74 1.96
N SER A 141 -3.43 -10.80 1.20
CA SER A 141 -3.56 -10.81 -0.26
C SER A 141 -3.66 -9.38 -0.83
N ASN A 142 -3.63 -9.23 -2.16
CA ASN A 142 -3.90 -7.96 -2.85
C ASN A 142 -3.02 -6.77 -2.39
N TYR A 143 -1.70 -6.91 -2.44
CA TYR A 143 -0.73 -5.96 -1.89
C TYR A 143 -0.44 -4.74 -2.80
N GLY A 144 -0.98 -4.68 -4.02
CA GLY A 144 -0.75 -3.53 -4.89
C GLY A 144 -1.27 -2.21 -4.29
N THR A 145 -0.68 -1.09 -4.72
CA THR A 145 -1.12 0.25 -4.30
C THR A 145 -1.70 1.04 -5.47
N ILE A 146 -0.91 1.30 -6.51
CA ILE A 146 -1.42 1.92 -7.74
C ILE A 146 -1.89 0.83 -8.69
N LEU A 147 -0.98 -0.06 -9.09
CA LEU A 147 -1.27 -1.08 -10.08
C LEU A 147 -1.65 -2.43 -9.46
N SER A 148 -2.71 -3.04 -9.97
CA SER A 148 -3.16 -4.37 -9.55
C SER A 148 -2.44 -5.52 -10.25
N ILE A 149 -1.51 -5.23 -11.16
CA ILE A 149 -0.82 -6.23 -11.99
C ILE A 149 0.21 -7.03 -11.20
N TRP A 150 0.73 -6.47 -10.10
CA TRP A 150 1.75 -7.13 -9.29
C TRP A 150 1.19 -8.37 -8.58
N ASP A 151 -0.05 -8.30 -8.13
CA ASP A 151 -0.70 -9.41 -7.43
C ASP A 151 -0.79 -10.70 -8.24
N PRO A 152 -1.28 -10.72 -9.51
CA PRO A 152 -1.22 -11.92 -10.33
C PRO A 152 0.20 -12.31 -10.74
N ILE A 153 1.12 -11.36 -10.94
CA ILE A 153 2.54 -11.65 -11.27
C ILE A 153 3.22 -12.43 -10.13
N PHE A 154 2.96 -12.06 -8.88
CA PHE A 154 3.60 -12.63 -7.70
C PHE A 154 2.70 -13.60 -6.91
N GLY A 155 1.52 -13.95 -7.46
CA GLY A 155 0.63 -14.97 -6.92
C GLY A 155 -0.13 -14.58 -5.65
N THR A 156 -0.37 -13.29 -5.41
CA THR A 156 -1.04 -12.74 -4.22
C THR A 156 -2.45 -12.23 -4.48
N ARG A 157 -2.98 -12.37 -5.70
CA ARG A 157 -4.35 -11.96 -6.03
C ARG A 157 -5.38 -12.88 -5.36
N SER A 158 -6.22 -12.33 -4.49
CA SER A 158 -7.34 -13.08 -3.91
C SER A 158 -8.44 -13.33 -4.93
N LYS A 159 -9.11 -14.47 -4.76
CA LYS A 159 -10.32 -14.86 -5.49
C LYS A 159 -11.60 -14.46 -4.75
N THR A 160 -11.47 -14.00 -3.51
CA THR A 160 -12.59 -13.55 -2.69
C THR A 160 -13.20 -12.30 -3.29
N ALA A 161 -14.52 -12.27 -3.38
CA ALA A 161 -15.27 -11.09 -3.82
C ALA A 161 -15.75 -10.30 -2.61
N ARG A 162 -15.73 -8.96 -2.69
CA ARG A 162 -16.34 -8.09 -1.69
C ARG A 162 -17.83 -8.40 -1.55
N LEU A 163 -18.29 -8.60 -0.31
CA LEU A 163 -19.71 -8.77 0.03
C LEU A 163 -20.26 -7.54 0.77
N PRO A 164 -21.57 -7.27 0.73
CA PRO A 164 -22.17 -6.08 1.37
C PRO A 164 -21.91 -5.96 2.87
N ASP A 165 -21.82 -7.08 3.59
CA ASP A 165 -21.63 -7.19 5.04
C ASP A 165 -20.22 -7.65 5.43
N MET A 166 -19.29 -7.65 4.47
CA MET A 166 -17.90 -8.04 4.68
C MET A 166 -17.24 -7.09 5.69
N ARG A 167 -16.90 -7.65 6.85
CA ARG A 167 -16.38 -6.88 8.00
C ARG A 167 -14.94 -6.48 7.79
N ILE A 168 -14.64 -5.20 7.94
CA ILE A 168 -13.27 -4.67 7.92
C ILE A 168 -12.66 -4.73 9.32
N GLY A 169 -11.36 -4.93 9.41
CA GLY A 169 -10.61 -4.86 10.67
C GLY A 169 -9.44 -5.82 10.73
N VAL A 170 -9.00 -6.12 11.96
CA VAL A 170 -8.00 -7.16 12.23
C VAL A 170 -8.63 -8.30 13.03
N GLU A 171 -8.36 -9.54 12.62
CA GLU A 171 -8.91 -10.74 13.25
C GLU A 171 -8.67 -10.76 14.78
N GLY A 172 -9.74 -10.97 15.54
CA GLY A 172 -9.69 -11.03 17.01
C GLY A 172 -9.38 -9.70 17.72
N LEU A 173 -9.33 -8.59 16.99
CA LEU A 173 -8.96 -7.28 17.52
C LEU A 173 -10.06 -6.24 17.19
N ARG A 174 -10.01 -5.11 17.91
CA ARG A 174 -10.92 -3.97 17.77
C ARG A 174 -10.12 -2.69 17.65
N ASP A 175 -10.68 -1.69 16.97
CA ASP A 175 -10.08 -0.36 16.93
C ASP A 175 -9.90 0.22 18.34
N GLN A 176 -8.93 1.13 18.50
CA GLN A 176 -8.51 1.68 19.78
C GLN A 176 -8.30 3.18 19.72
N SER A 177 -8.22 3.81 20.90
CA SER A 177 -7.85 5.22 21.00
C SER A 177 -6.45 5.47 20.41
N LEU A 178 -6.25 6.66 19.83
CA LEU A 178 -4.97 7.08 19.25
C LEU A 178 -3.76 6.80 20.17
N SER A 179 -3.88 7.12 21.46
CA SER A 179 -2.83 6.87 22.45
C SER A 179 -2.44 5.40 22.58
N ARG A 180 -3.39 4.48 22.44
CA ARG A 180 -3.12 3.03 22.47
C ARG A 180 -2.50 2.57 21.16
N LEU A 181 -2.96 3.09 20.02
CA LEU A 181 -2.39 2.78 18.71
C LEU A 181 -0.92 3.20 18.62
N LEU A 182 -0.54 4.38 19.14
CA LEU A 182 0.85 4.86 19.13
C LEU A 182 1.83 3.95 19.89
N VAL A 183 1.39 3.32 20.98
CA VAL A 183 2.27 2.43 21.78
C VAL A 183 2.14 0.96 21.39
N ARG A 184 1.12 0.61 20.60
CA ARG A 184 0.80 -0.77 20.24
C ARG A 184 1.97 -1.51 19.60
N PRO A 185 2.76 -0.92 18.67
CA PRO A 185 3.86 -1.63 18.04
C PRO A 185 4.99 -2.02 18.99
N PHE A 186 5.01 -1.45 20.21
CA PHE A 186 6.05 -1.69 21.21
C PHE A 186 5.59 -2.61 22.34
N ARG A 187 4.27 -2.83 22.49
CA ARG A 187 3.72 -3.74 23.50
C ARG A 187 4.02 -5.20 23.16
N ARG A 188 4.52 -5.97 24.15
CA ARG A 188 4.69 -7.42 24.00
C ARG A 188 3.34 -8.05 23.64
N ARG A 189 3.27 -8.77 22.52
CA ARG A 189 2.15 -9.68 22.26
C ARG A 189 2.38 -10.90 23.14
N LEU A 190 1.48 -11.15 24.09
CA LEU A 190 1.46 -12.43 24.80
C LEU A 190 1.26 -13.52 23.74
N LYS A 191 2.14 -14.53 23.72
CA LYS A 191 1.89 -15.72 22.91
C LYS A 191 0.64 -16.38 23.50
N ASN A 192 -0.46 -16.35 22.78
CA ASN A 192 -1.54 -17.29 23.04
C ASN A 192 -1.02 -18.64 22.53
N ASN A 193 -0.84 -19.58 23.45
CA ASN A 193 -0.57 -20.99 23.14
C ASN A 193 -1.80 -21.60 22.46
#